data_AF-T2JM99-F1
#
_entry.id   AF-T2JM99-F1
#
_cell.length_a   1.000
_cell.length_b   1.000
_cell.length_c   1.000
_cell.angle_alpha   90.00
_cell.angle_beta   90.00
_cell.angle_gamma   90.00
#
_symmetry.space_group_name_H-M   'P 1'
#
loop_
_entity.id
_entity.type
_entity.pdbx_description
1 polymer ?
#
loop_
_entity_poly.entity_id
_entity_poly.type
_entity_poly.pdbx_seq_one_letter_code
_entity_poly.pdbx_strand_id
1 'polypeptide(L)'
;MQQQLDYQPTNTNPTPESTLTEIDHIFSGLYKLNIKPELIESAKLTAIAKTFPHLETAAEESKQLLSAHNQVEEIPLSPTKLGKIIAEQLGLSKPISARRINQILIVVGFQDSERVSNSKGKTKLQYKLTELGEKYARIQLDTARGHNKTIYVIRWFKSVIPIITEAMNNDQ
;
A
#
# COMPACT_ATOMS: atom_id res chain seq x y z
N MET A 1 -42.66 1.86 55.34
CA MET A 1 -41.19 1.92 55.19
C MET A 1 -40.84 1.57 53.76
N GLN A 2 -40.51 2.57 52.94
CA GLN A 2 -39.96 2.36 51.60
C GLN A 2 -38.44 2.47 51.69
N GLN A 3 -37.74 1.38 51.36
CA GLN A 3 -36.28 1.40 51.18
C GLN A 3 -36.00 2.08 49.84
N GLN A 4 -35.35 3.25 49.88
CA GLN A 4 -34.71 3.83 48.70
C GLN A 4 -33.50 2.95 48.35
N LEU A 5 -33.56 2.33 47.17
CA LEU A 5 -32.39 1.74 46.53
C LEU A 5 -31.51 2.89 46.03
N ASP A 6 -30.43 3.18 46.74
CA ASP A 6 -29.38 4.09 46.29
C ASP A 6 -28.70 3.50 45.06
N TYR A 7 -29.14 3.91 43.87
CA TYR A 7 -28.42 3.63 42.63
C TYR A 7 -27.22 4.58 42.55
N GLN A 8 -26.05 4.10 42.96
CA GLN A 8 -24.77 4.78 42.69
C GLN A 8 -24.41 4.51 41.23
N PRO A 9 -24.37 5.51 40.33
CA PRO A 9 -23.83 5.31 38.99
C PRO A 9 -22.34 4.99 39.13
N THR A 10 -21.94 3.76 38.76
CA THR A 10 -20.53 3.39 38.65
C THR A 10 -19.94 4.21 37.50
N ASN A 11 -19.31 5.33 37.84
CA ASN A 11 -18.59 6.17 36.89
C ASN A 11 -17.26 5.46 36.56
N THR A 12 -17.32 4.46 35.70
CA THR A 12 -16.14 3.68 35.28
C THR A 12 -15.40 4.47 34.21
N ASN A 13 -14.55 5.41 34.64
CA ASN A 13 -13.54 5.94 33.74
C ASN A 13 -12.69 4.77 33.20
N PRO A 14 -12.42 4.71 31.88
CA PRO A 14 -11.68 3.62 31.30
C PRO A 14 -10.27 3.56 31.90
N THR A 15 -9.83 2.34 32.20
CA THR A 15 -8.46 2.09 32.65
C THR A 15 -7.46 2.30 31.52
N PRO A 16 -6.17 2.53 31.81
CA PRO A 16 -5.14 2.59 30.77
C PRO A 16 -5.12 1.34 29.88
N GLU A 17 -5.27 0.16 30.48
CA GLU A 17 -5.27 -1.13 29.78
C GLU A 17 -6.49 -1.31 28.86
N SER A 18 -7.70 -0.94 29.33
CA SER A 18 -8.90 -1.00 28.49
C SER A 18 -8.82 -0.01 27.32
N THR A 19 -8.25 1.17 27.55
CA THR A 19 -8.08 2.20 26.52
C THR A 19 -7.05 1.77 25.46
N LEU A 20 -5.94 1.15 25.86
CA LEU A 20 -4.98 0.58 24.91
C LEU A 20 -5.63 -0.54 24.07
N THR A 21 -6.43 -1.39 24.71
CA THR A 21 -7.18 -2.45 24.02
C THR A 21 -8.18 -1.87 23.00
N GLU A 22 -8.85 -0.78 23.31
CA GLU A 22 -9.75 -0.09 22.37
C GLU A 22 -8.99 0.50 21.18
N ILE A 23 -7.85 1.14 21.42
CA ILE A 23 -6.96 1.64 20.36
C ILE A 23 -6.56 0.47 19.45
N ASP A 24 -6.12 -0.66 20.01
CA ASP A 24 -5.72 -1.84 19.24
C ASP A 24 -6.84 -2.36 18.33
N HIS A 25 -8.06 -2.45 18.84
CA HIS A 25 -9.21 -2.88 18.06
C HIS A 25 -9.51 -1.94 16.88
N ILE A 26 -9.43 -0.62 17.09
CA ILE A 26 -9.66 0.38 16.04
C ILE A 26 -8.65 0.19 14.89
N PHE A 27 -7.37 0.03 15.21
CA PHE A 27 -6.31 -0.09 14.22
C PHE A 27 -6.23 -1.49 13.57
N SER A 28 -6.71 -2.55 14.25
CA SER A 28 -6.72 -3.92 13.71
C SER A 28 -7.45 -4.05 12.36
N GLY A 29 -8.51 -3.25 12.13
CA GLY A 29 -9.26 -3.25 10.88
C GLY A 29 -8.47 -2.72 9.69
N LEU A 30 -7.48 -1.85 9.92
CA LEU A 30 -6.67 -1.24 8.87
C LEU A 30 -5.68 -2.21 8.24
N TYR A 31 -5.30 -3.27 8.96
CA TYR A 31 -4.41 -4.33 8.45
C TYR A 31 -5.00 -5.12 7.27
N LYS A 32 -6.33 -5.08 7.10
CA LYS A 32 -7.04 -5.71 5.98
C LYS A 32 -7.04 -4.83 4.72
N LEU A 33 -6.70 -3.57 4.87
CA LEU A 33 -6.50 -2.65 3.76
C LEU A 33 -5.02 -2.77 3.39
N ASN A 34 -4.68 -2.73 2.09
CA ASN A 34 -3.30 -2.85 1.58
C ASN A 34 -2.41 -1.63 1.96
N ILE A 35 -2.42 -1.27 3.24
CA ILE A 35 -1.67 -0.25 3.93
C ILE A 35 -0.51 -0.97 4.60
N LYS A 36 0.67 -0.37 4.54
CA LYS A 36 1.85 -0.95 5.18
C LYS A 36 1.64 -1.06 6.70
N PRO A 37 1.89 -2.24 7.31
CA PRO A 37 1.80 -2.46 8.77
C PRO A 37 2.45 -1.36 9.60
N GLU A 38 3.58 -0.85 9.14
CA GLU A 38 4.39 0.13 9.85
C GLU A 38 3.74 1.52 9.88
N LEU A 39 2.94 1.87 8.87
CA LEU A 39 2.14 3.10 8.89
C LEU A 39 0.98 2.98 9.89
N ILE A 40 0.40 1.78 10.01
CA ILE A 40 -0.66 1.49 10.97
C ILE A 40 -0.08 1.59 12.40
N GLU A 41 1.09 0.99 12.64
CA GLU A 41 1.79 1.07 13.93
C GLU A 41 2.25 2.49 14.28
N SER A 42 2.74 3.27 13.31
CA SER A 42 3.10 4.68 13.54
C SER A 42 1.88 5.54 13.94
N ALA A 43 0.74 5.31 13.27
CA ALA A 43 -0.51 5.99 13.60
C ALA A 43 -1.06 5.54 14.97
N LYS A 44 -0.91 4.26 15.32
CA LYS A 44 -1.23 3.71 16.64
C LYS A 44 -0.38 4.34 17.74
N LEU A 45 0.95 4.41 17.58
CA LEU A 45 1.86 5.09 18.50
C LEU A 45 1.48 6.56 18.70
N THR A 46 1.04 7.23 17.63
CA THR A 46 0.54 8.62 17.71
C THR A 46 -0.74 8.73 18.52
N ALA A 47 -1.68 7.78 18.36
CA ALA A 47 -2.90 7.74 19.15
C ALA A 47 -2.59 7.48 20.63
N ILE A 48 -1.68 6.55 20.93
CA ILE A 48 -1.23 6.24 22.29
C ILE A 48 -0.61 7.49 22.95
N ALA A 49 0.29 8.21 22.27
CA ALA A 49 0.91 9.42 22.81
C ALA A 49 -0.11 10.53 23.12
N LYS A 50 -1.13 10.69 22.26
CA LYS A 50 -2.21 11.68 22.49
C LYS A 50 -3.08 11.32 23.70
N THR A 51 -3.36 10.03 23.87
CA THR A 51 -4.19 9.53 24.97
C THR A 51 -3.41 9.46 26.29
N PHE A 52 -2.12 9.14 26.23
CA PHE A 52 -1.21 9.01 27.36
C PHE A 52 0.01 9.91 27.16
N PRO A 53 -0.08 11.21 27.48
CA PRO A 53 0.99 12.17 27.20
C PRO A 53 2.34 11.82 27.84
N HIS A 54 2.34 11.10 28.97
CA HIS A 54 3.57 10.62 29.62
C HIS A 54 4.36 9.59 28.78
N LEU A 55 3.75 9.02 27.74
CA LEU A 55 4.39 8.08 26.80
C LEU A 55 4.90 8.76 25.52
N GLU A 56 4.73 10.08 25.37
CA GLU A 56 5.06 10.79 24.13
C GLU A 56 6.49 10.56 23.65
N THR A 57 7.47 10.68 24.55
CA THR A 57 8.89 10.46 24.23
C THR A 57 9.14 9.03 23.74
N ALA A 58 8.62 8.02 24.45
CA ALA A 58 8.80 6.61 24.07
C ALA A 58 8.09 6.28 22.73
N ALA A 59 6.92 6.87 22.49
CA ALA A 59 6.20 6.73 21.23
C ALA A 59 6.94 7.39 20.06
N GLU A 60 7.56 8.55 20.28
CA GLU A 60 8.37 9.23 19.27
C GLU A 60 9.63 8.44 18.92
N GLU A 61 10.38 7.97 19.92
CA GLU A 61 11.55 7.11 19.71
C GLU A 61 11.18 5.82 18.96
N SER A 62 10.06 5.19 19.31
CA SER A 62 9.57 4.00 18.63
C SER A 62 9.21 4.27 17.16
N LYS A 63 8.57 5.41 16.86
CA LYS A 63 8.29 5.82 15.47
C LYS A 63 9.56 6.09 14.68
N GLN A 64 10.59 6.67 15.30
CA GLN A 64 11.88 6.91 14.66
C GLN A 64 12.59 5.58 14.35
N LEU A 65 12.58 4.62 15.27
CA LEU A 65 13.11 3.27 15.05
C LEU A 65 12.35 2.54 13.94
N LEU A 66 11.01 2.62 13.95
CA LEU A 66 10.16 2.07 12.90
C LEU A 66 10.47 2.70 11.54
N SER A 67 10.70 4.01 11.51
CA SER A 67 11.06 4.75 10.28
C SER A 67 12.49 4.43 9.83
N ALA A 68 13.44 4.27 10.74
CA ALA A 68 14.84 3.94 10.45
C ALA A 68 15.02 2.50 9.96
N HIS A 69 14.21 1.56 10.44
CA HIS A 69 14.16 0.20 9.92
C HIS A 69 13.55 0.14 8.52
N ASN A 70 12.65 1.07 8.21
CA ASN A 70 12.08 1.26 6.88
C ASN A 70 13.02 2.09 6.00
N GLN A 71 14.06 1.47 5.45
CA GLN A 71 14.78 2.04 4.32
C GLN A 71 13.77 2.35 3.20
N VAL A 72 13.46 3.64 3.04
CA VAL A 72 12.75 4.32 1.95
C VAL A 72 11.59 3.51 1.37
N GLU A 73 10.34 3.90 1.66
CA GLU A 73 9.20 3.41 0.88
C GLU A 73 9.52 3.52 -0.62
N GLU A 74 9.72 2.39 -1.31
CA GLU A 74 9.90 2.43 -2.74
C GLU A 74 8.67 3.05 -3.37
N ILE A 75 8.83 4.25 -3.92
CA ILE A 75 7.76 4.97 -4.61
C ILE A 75 7.29 4.08 -5.76
N PRO A 76 6.04 3.59 -5.74
CA PRO A 76 5.55 2.70 -6.77
C PRO A 76 5.48 3.42 -8.12
N LEU A 77 5.94 2.75 -9.15
CA LEU A 77 6.15 3.29 -10.48
C LEU A 77 5.12 2.74 -11.46
N SER A 78 4.74 3.56 -12.42
CA SER A 78 3.99 3.07 -13.59
C SER A 78 4.94 2.31 -14.54
N PRO A 79 4.41 1.41 -15.39
CA PRO A 79 5.20 0.78 -16.45
C PRO A 79 5.96 1.78 -17.34
N THR A 80 5.37 2.95 -17.60
CA THR A 80 6.03 4.05 -18.33
C THR A 80 7.26 4.57 -17.59
N LYS A 81 7.19 4.71 -16.26
CA LYS A 81 8.31 5.22 -15.46
C LYS A 81 9.38 4.15 -15.30
N LEU A 82 9.01 2.88 -15.13
CA LEU A 82 9.94 1.74 -15.18
C LEU A 82 10.73 1.73 -16.50
N GLY A 83 10.04 1.82 -17.64
CA GLY A 83 10.68 1.77 -18.95
C GLY A 83 11.64 2.93 -19.22
N LYS A 84 11.43 4.10 -18.59
CA LYS A 84 12.41 5.21 -18.61
C LYS A 84 13.65 4.88 -17.79
N ILE A 85 13.47 4.42 -16.55
CA ILE A 85 14.59 4.12 -15.65
C ILE A 85 15.47 3.01 -16.22
N ILE A 86 14.87 1.93 -16.73
CA ILE A 86 15.62 0.82 -17.32
C ILE A 86 16.40 1.29 -18.57
N ALA A 87 15.76 2.09 -19.44
CA ALA A 87 16.44 2.65 -20.60
C ALA A 87 17.64 3.53 -20.23
N GLU A 88 17.49 4.37 -19.21
CA GLU A 88 18.58 5.20 -18.67
C GLU A 88 19.73 4.32 -18.14
N GLN A 89 19.42 3.26 -17.39
CA GLN A 89 20.42 2.32 -16.84
C GLN A 89 21.18 1.54 -17.92
N LEU A 90 20.51 1.22 -19.03
CA LEU A 90 21.09 0.48 -20.16
C LEU A 90 21.72 1.39 -21.22
N GLY A 91 21.73 2.72 -21.02
CA GLY A 91 22.27 3.68 -22.00
C GLY A 91 21.47 3.76 -23.31
N LEU A 92 20.19 3.41 -23.28
CA LEU A 92 19.32 3.44 -24.46
C LEU A 92 18.86 4.87 -24.78
N SER A 93 18.84 5.22 -26.07
CA SER A 93 18.42 6.55 -26.55
C SER A 93 16.92 6.81 -26.42
N LYS A 94 16.12 5.76 -26.21
CA LYS A 94 14.66 5.84 -26.09
C LYS A 94 14.15 5.01 -24.91
N PRO A 95 13.13 5.48 -24.17
CA PRO A 95 12.47 4.69 -23.14
C PRO A 95 11.87 3.40 -23.68
N ILE A 96 11.92 2.34 -22.87
CA ILE A 96 11.18 1.11 -23.16
C ILE A 96 9.69 1.39 -23.01
N SER A 97 8.89 0.98 -23.99
CA SER A 97 7.46 1.27 -23.98
C SER A 97 6.75 0.55 -22.82
N ALA A 98 5.73 1.19 -22.25
CA ALA A 98 4.88 0.58 -21.22
C ALA A 98 4.25 -0.75 -21.69
N ARG A 99 3.96 -0.88 -22.99
CA ARG A 99 3.46 -2.13 -23.58
C ARG A 99 4.48 -3.26 -23.45
N ARG A 100 5.75 -3.00 -23.76
CA ARG A 100 6.82 -4.01 -23.64
C ARG A 100 7.08 -4.37 -22.19
N ILE A 101 7.14 -3.38 -21.29
CA ILE A 101 7.25 -3.61 -19.84
C ILE A 101 6.12 -4.51 -19.36
N ASN A 102 4.88 -4.21 -19.73
CA ASN A 102 3.74 -5.03 -19.35
C ASN A 102 3.81 -6.46 -19.91
N GLN A 103 4.29 -6.63 -21.15
CA GLN A 103 4.47 -7.95 -21.72
C GLN A 103 5.49 -8.77 -20.93
N ILE A 104 6.62 -8.18 -20.54
CA ILE A 104 7.64 -8.85 -19.73
C ILE A 104 7.07 -9.24 -18.36
N LEU A 105 6.33 -8.33 -17.72
CA LEU A 105 5.66 -8.60 -16.44
C LEU A 105 4.64 -9.76 -16.52
N ILE A 106 4.03 -9.98 -17.69
CA ILE A 106 3.17 -11.15 -17.94
C ILE A 106 4.04 -12.41 -18.08
N VAL A 107 5.12 -12.34 -18.88
CA VAL A 107 6.03 -13.47 -19.11
C VAL A 107 6.66 -13.99 -17.82
N VAL A 108 7.06 -13.09 -16.91
CA VAL A 108 7.61 -13.47 -15.60
C VAL A 108 6.54 -13.85 -14.56
N GLY A 109 5.26 -13.87 -14.95
CA GLY A 109 4.15 -14.34 -14.11
C GLY A 109 3.69 -13.35 -13.04
N PHE A 110 4.07 -12.07 -13.13
CA PHE A 110 3.72 -11.06 -12.11
C PHE A 110 2.40 -10.34 -12.39
N GLN A 111 1.89 -10.40 -13.62
CA GLN A 111 0.56 -9.89 -13.94
C GLN A 111 -0.11 -10.73 -15.03
N ASP A 112 -1.43 -10.70 -15.03
CA ASP A 112 -2.26 -11.23 -16.11
C ASP A 112 -2.89 -10.10 -16.92
N SER A 113 -3.40 -10.43 -18.11
CA SER A 113 -4.18 -9.51 -18.91
C SER A 113 -5.44 -10.14 -19.45
N GLU A 114 -6.54 -9.39 -19.42
CA GLU A 114 -7.80 -9.78 -20.03
C GLU A 114 -8.32 -8.66 -20.94
N ARG A 115 -9.07 -9.04 -21.97
CA ARG A 115 -9.73 -8.08 -22.87
C ARG A 115 -11.12 -7.75 -22.31
N VAL A 116 -11.35 -6.48 -22.01
CA VAL A 116 -12.63 -6.00 -21.48
C VAL A 116 -13.23 -5.00 -22.46
N SER A 117 -14.48 -5.22 -22.84
CA SER A 117 -15.25 -4.29 -23.68
C SER A 117 -16.04 -3.33 -22.82
N ASN A 118 -16.03 -2.04 -23.17
CA ASN A 118 -16.95 -1.09 -22.54
C ASN A 118 -18.36 -1.17 -23.16
N SER A 119 -19.31 -0.43 -22.57
CA SER A 119 -20.70 -0.35 -23.07
C SER A 119 -20.85 0.20 -24.49
N LYS A 120 -19.77 0.76 -25.08
CA LYS A 120 -19.72 1.26 -26.45
C LYS A 120 -18.99 0.28 -27.40
N GLY A 121 -18.73 -0.95 -26.97
CA GLY A 121 -18.05 -1.99 -27.76
C GLY A 121 -16.54 -1.80 -27.93
N LYS A 122 -15.92 -0.80 -27.30
CA LYS A 122 -14.47 -0.59 -27.37
C LYS A 122 -13.76 -1.54 -26.40
N THR A 123 -12.94 -2.44 -26.94
CA THR A 123 -12.11 -3.36 -26.17
C THR A 123 -10.83 -2.68 -25.68
N LYS A 124 -10.46 -2.93 -24.41
CA LYS A 124 -9.18 -2.55 -23.81
C LYS A 124 -8.57 -3.74 -23.08
N LEU A 125 -7.25 -3.74 -22.93
CA LEU A 125 -6.59 -4.66 -22.00
C LEU A 125 -6.76 -4.12 -20.58
N GLN A 126 -7.17 -5.00 -19.68
CA GLN A 126 -7.16 -4.80 -18.24
C GLN A 126 -6.11 -5.73 -17.65
N TYR A 127 -5.20 -5.15 -16.85
CA TYR A 127 -4.15 -5.91 -16.18
C TYR A 127 -4.59 -6.25 -14.76
N LYS A 128 -4.23 -7.45 -14.31
CA LYS A 128 -4.51 -7.96 -12.96
C LYS A 128 -3.20 -8.39 -12.32
N LEU A 129 -3.02 -8.06 -11.05
CA LEU A 129 -1.84 -8.46 -10.30
C LEU A 129 -1.99 -9.92 -9.89
N THR A 130 -0.92 -10.72 -10.00
CA THR A 130 -0.89 -12.11 -9.51
C THR A 130 -0.31 -12.15 -8.09
N GLU A 131 -0.51 -13.26 -7.37
CA GLU A 131 0.08 -13.48 -6.04
C GLU A 131 1.61 -13.34 -6.04
N LEU A 132 2.29 -13.77 -7.12
CA LEU A 132 3.73 -13.58 -7.28
C LEU A 132 4.09 -12.09 -7.44
N GLY A 133 3.27 -11.35 -8.19
CA GLY A 133 3.47 -9.92 -8.44
C GLY A 133 3.23 -9.04 -7.22
N GLU A 134 2.42 -9.47 -6.25
CA GLU A 134 2.12 -8.70 -5.02
C GLU A 134 3.37 -8.34 -4.20
N LYS A 135 4.42 -9.16 -4.28
CA LYS A 135 5.71 -8.88 -3.64
C LYS A 135 6.43 -7.67 -4.24
N TYR A 136 6.11 -7.32 -5.48
CA TYR A 136 6.80 -6.31 -6.29
C TYR A 136 5.89 -5.15 -6.70
N ALA A 137 4.65 -5.11 -6.23
CA ALA A 137 3.69 -4.11 -6.65
C ALA A 137 2.62 -3.82 -5.59
N ARG A 138 1.86 -2.76 -5.82
CA ARG A 138 0.61 -2.49 -5.13
C ARG A 138 -0.45 -1.96 -6.09
N ILE A 139 -1.71 -2.19 -5.74
CA ILE A 139 -2.84 -1.57 -6.42
C ILE A 139 -3.06 -0.17 -5.83
N GLN A 140 -3.22 0.83 -6.68
CA GLN A 140 -3.61 2.19 -6.31
C GLN A 140 -4.92 2.59 -6.97
N LEU A 141 -5.67 3.46 -6.29
CA LEU A 141 -6.78 4.18 -6.90
C LEU A 141 -6.22 5.37 -7.68
N ASP A 142 -6.67 5.52 -8.92
CA ASP A 142 -6.29 6.60 -9.82
C ASP A 142 -7.54 7.19 -10.46
N THR A 143 -7.46 8.43 -10.95
CA THR A 143 -8.60 9.10 -11.58
C THR A 143 -8.46 9.03 -13.09
N ALA A 144 -9.41 8.38 -13.75
CA ALA A 144 -9.43 8.29 -15.21
C ALA A 144 -9.54 9.70 -15.83
N ARG A 145 -8.59 10.03 -16.71
CA ARG A 145 -8.51 11.31 -17.42
C ARG A 145 -9.83 11.58 -18.17
N GLY A 146 -10.50 12.67 -17.82
CA GLY A 146 -11.70 13.19 -18.52
C GLY A 146 -13.06 12.70 -18.03
N HIS A 147 -13.15 11.77 -17.08
CA HIS A 147 -14.46 11.26 -16.60
C HIS A 147 -14.63 11.17 -15.09
N ASN A 148 -13.66 11.64 -14.29
CA ASN A 148 -13.70 11.61 -12.82
C ASN A 148 -14.04 10.23 -12.23
N LYS A 149 -13.79 9.16 -13.00
CA LYS A 149 -14.04 7.78 -12.57
C LYS A 149 -12.79 7.25 -11.89
N THR A 150 -12.94 6.75 -10.67
CA THR A 150 -11.90 6.01 -9.98
C THR A 150 -11.62 4.70 -10.72
N ILE A 151 -10.35 4.46 -11.03
CA ILE A 151 -9.85 3.23 -11.64
C ILE A 151 -8.78 2.62 -10.75
N TYR A 152 -8.70 1.30 -10.73
CA TYR A 152 -7.61 0.57 -10.09
C TYR A 152 -6.45 0.45 -11.06
N VAL A 153 -5.25 0.78 -10.58
CA VAL A 153 -4.01 0.69 -11.37
C VAL A 153 -2.94 -0.05 -10.59
N ILE A 154 -2.21 -0.93 -11.27
CA ILE A 154 -1.04 -1.60 -10.70
C ILE A 154 0.14 -0.61 -10.75
N ARG A 155 0.90 -0.55 -9.66
CA ARG A 155 2.15 0.20 -9.59
C ARG A 155 3.24 -0.65 -8.98
N TRP A 156 4.43 -0.55 -9.55
CA TRP A 156 5.53 -1.48 -9.32
C TRP A 156 6.64 -0.86 -8.49
N PHE A 157 7.17 -1.62 -7.55
CA PHE A 157 8.35 -1.27 -6.77
C PHE A 157 9.60 -1.32 -7.66
N LYS A 158 10.66 -0.56 -7.32
CA LYS A 158 11.92 -0.56 -8.08
C LYS A 158 12.62 -1.92 -8.01
N SER A 159 12.36 -2.71 -6.98
CA SER A 159 12.81 -4.11 -6.86
C SER A 159 12.47 -4.98 -8.07
N VAL A 160 11.48 -4.62 -8.89
CA VAL A 160 11.14 -5.35 -10.13
C VAL A 160 12.12 -5.09 -11.29
N ILE A 161 12.87 -3.98 -11.25
CA ILE A 161 13.78 -3.55 -12.32
C ILE A 161 14.81 -4.63 -12.69
N PRO A 162 15.59 -5.20 -11.76
CA PRO A 162 16.57 -6.25 -12.12
C PRO A 162 15.90 -7.45 -12.80
N ILE A 163 14.71 -7.86 -12.36
CA ILE A 163 13.97 -8.99 -12.90
C ILE A 163 13.52 -8.71 -14.35
N ILE A 164 13.02 -7.50 -14.61
CA ILE A 164 12.64 -7.09 -15.98
C ILE A 164 13.87 -7.06 -16.88
N THR A 165 14.97 -6.49 -16.41
CA THR A 165 16.21 -6.38 -17.21
C THR A 165 16.78 -7.76 -17.54
N GLU A 166 16.79 -8.69 -16.58
CA GLU A 166 17.20 -10.08 -16.81
C GLU A 166 16.30 -10.77 -17.83
N ALA A 167 14.98 -10.68 -17.67
CA ALA A 167 14.02 -11.27 -18.60
C ALA A 167 14.15 -10.68 -20.01
N MET A 168 14.52 -9.40 -20.16
CA MET A 168 14.77 -8.79 -21.47
C MET A 168 15.98 -9.37 -22.19
N ASN A 169 17.04 -9.73 -21.45
CA ASN A 169 18.25 -10.30 -22.02
C ASN A 169 18.05 -11.75 -22.47
N ASN A 170 17.15 -12.49 -21.81
CA ASN A 170 16.81 -13.87 -22.16
C ASN A 170 15.81 -13.97 -23.33
N ASP A 171 15.20 -12.86 -23.74
CA ASP A 171 14.22 -12.75 -24.84
C ASP A 171 14.89 -12.34 -26.17
N GLN A 172 16.23 -12.25 -26.21
CA GLN A 172 17.06 -11.97 -27.40
C GLN A 172 17.66 -13.25 -27.98
#